data_AF-A0A9W8WXU3-F1
#
_entry.id   AF-A0A9W8WXU3-F1
#
_cell.length_a   1.000
_cell.length_b   1.000
_cell.length_c   1.000
_cell.angle_alpha   90.00
_cell.angle_beta   90.00
_cell.angle_gamma   90.00
#
_symmetry.space_group_name_H-M   'P 1'
#
loop_
_entity.id
_entity.type
_entity.pdbx_description
1 polymer ?
#
loop_
_entity_poly.entity_id
_entity_poly.type
_entity_poly.pdbx_seq_one_letter_code
_entity_poly.pdbx_strand_id
1 'polypeptide(L)'
;MSSVTGDSNGTSNAPQDVINEFWNTLITKKPSRVTKVFPPSLYANLLPPPRKSGVIKGQNAAESYEAAAQECRARVKRIMRECRRTNAKFTDPDFDITDQPTNCLEGLMRWYRDFDPPSAAGAVSPGRLGSALRTLMQAEVLCPDAAPFQLKQTADVLLNSQTNFTDQGPQSCHRIDWVFDAPKFEVDGFSSSDVVQDANGDCWFIAAVVTICSNPYLIQKVCVGRDEECGVYGFVFYRDGEWIWTVVDDNLFLAKPDFDERGDTYDPTGIKETRYKKSHQTGSEALYFAFCAHENETWLPLLEKAYAKVHGDYNAISGGISGEAVEDLTGGVTSKILTDRILSKERLWKELTEVNKDFLFSASSPGAYGDDSDARRGLAFSHAYSVIKAVEEESEDGKTKHRLVLIRNPWGKRANAAMGEWTGPWSDGSAEWGPYWMQKLGHKFGDDGLFWMSYEDLLKRFDLLDRTRLFDHTWTVVQQWTNVAVGWVTGFMNTKFSVEIKKKGLTVFQLCQEKDTEEGDYIVRVRGAWFGNRSISAEVDVEPGLYEVVPKLVARREADSPDVHEVVTKVAERNPQKL
;
A
#
# COMPACT_ATOMS: atom_id res chain seq x y z
N MET A 1 -46.73 19.52 -17.69
CA MET A 1 -47.42 20.67 -18.32
C MET A 1 -47.47 21.82 -17.32
N SER A 2 -46.61 22.81 -17.51
CA SER A 2 -46.76 24.17 -16.98
C SER A 2 -45.88 25.07 -17.86
N SER A 3 -46.52 25.99 -18.55
CA SER A 3 -45.97 26.84 -19.60
C SER A 3 -44.95 27.85 -19.07
N VAL A 4 -43.81 27.96 -19.76
CA VAL A 4 -42.98 29.18 -19.71
C VAL A 4 -43.09 29.83 -21.08
N THR A 5 -43.89 30.90 -21.12
CA THR A 5 -43.91 31.87 -22.22
C THR A 5 -42.58 32.61 -22.25
N GLY A 6 -41.99 32.70 -23.44
CA GLY A 6 -40.73 33.39 -23.65
C GLY A 6 -40.87 34.90 -23.52
N ASP A 7 -39.90 35.49 -22.83
CA ASP A 7 -39.48 36.86 -23.08
C ASP A 7 -38.04 36.83 -23.59
N SER A 8 -37.91 37.13 -24.86
CA SER A 8 -36.66 37.29 -25.60
C SER A 8 -36.07 38.68 -25.31
N ASN A 9 -35.09 38.74 -24.43
CA ASN A 9 -34.06 39.80 -24.44
C ASN A 9 -32.69 39.12 -24.46
N GLY A 10 -32.32 38.63 -25.66
CA GLY A 10 -31.08 37.93 -25.90
C GLY A 10 -29.91 38.91 -26.03
N THR A 11 -29.25 39.22 -24.92
CA THR A 11 -27.79 39.28 -24.95
C THR A 11 -27.30 37.84 -24.92
N SER A 12 -27.00 37.26 -26.07
CA SER A 12 -26.29 36.00 -26.11
C SER A 12 -24.94 36.23 -25.46
N ASN A 13 -24.75 35.75 -24.23
CA ASN A 13 -23.42 35.69 -23.62
C ASN A 13 -22.49 35.04 -24.66
N ALA A 14 -21.32 35.63 -24.90
CA ALA A 14 -20.39 35.05 -25.85
C ALA A 14 -20.14 33.59 -25.44
N PRO A 15 -19.93 32.66 -26.38
CA PRO A 15 -19.74 31.24 -26.05
C PRO A 15 -18.68 31.04 -24.95
N GLN A 16 -17.65 31.89 -24.96
CA GLN A 16 -16.62 31.90 -23.93
C GLN A 16 -17.12 32.36 -22.55
N ASP A 17 -18.06 33.29 -22.47
CA ASP A 17 -18.64 33.76 -21.20
C ASP A 17 -19.55 32.71 -20.57
N VAL A 18 -20.32 31.98 -21.38
CA VAL A 18 -21.13 30.83 -20.92
C VAL A 18 -20.22 29.72 -20.38
N ILE A 19 -19.13 29.43 -21.10
CA ILE A 19 -18.12 28.46 -20.67
C ILE A 19 -17.44 28.92 -19.37
N ASN A 20 -17.06 30.21 -19.27
CA ASN A 20 -16.42 30.77 -18.09
C ASN A 20 -17.37 30.77 -16.88
N GLU A 21 -18.65 31.08 -17.07
CA GLU A 21 -19.68 31.03 -16.03
C GLU A 21 -19.89 29.60 -15.55
N PHE A 22 -19.99 28.63 -16.46
CA PHE A 22 -20.04 27.21 -16.14
C PHE A 22 -18.81 26.77 -15.32
N TRP A 23 -17.58 27.09 -15.76
CA TRP A 23 -16.37 26.74 -15.01
C TRP A 23 -16.30 27.42 -13.64
N ASN A 24 -16.76 28.67 -13.53
CA ASN A 24 -16.83 29.38 -12.25
C ASN A 24 -17.77 28.72 -11.24
N THR A 25 -18.77 27.95 -11.67
CA THR A 25 -19.61 27.16 -10.74
C THR A 25 -18.91 25.89 -10.23
N LEU A 26 -17.95 25.35 -10.99
CA LEU A 26 -17.19 24.15 -10.62
C LEU A 26 -15.97 24.48 -9.74
N ILE A 27 -15.41 25.69 -9.91
CA ILE A 27 -14.28 26.21 -9.12
C ILE A 27 -14.76 26.61 -7.72
N THR A 28 -14.37 25.83 -6.71
CA THR A 28 -14.56 26.26 -5.32
C THR A 28 -13.61 27.40 -4.99
N LYS A 29 -14.16 28.58 -4.66
CA LYS A 29 -13.40 29.77 -4.22
C LYS A 29 -12.79 29.62 -2.82
N LYS A 30 -13.04 28.51 -2.12
CA LYS A 30 -12.47 28.21 -0.81
C LYS A 30 -11.67 26.90 -0.89
N PRO A 31 -10.42 26.85 -0.41
CA PRO A 31 -9.69 25.59 -0.30
C PRO A 31 -10.42 24.66 0.67
N SER A 32 -10.77 23.47 0.22
CA SER A 32 -11.35 22.40 1.01
C SER A 32 -10.88 21.07 0.42
N ARG A 33 -10.75 20.02 1.25
CA ARG A 33 -10.50 18.66 0.77
C ARG A 33 -11.47 18.29 -0.35
N VAL A 34 -11.02 17.48 -1.30
CA VAL A 34 -11.85 16.97 -2.40
C VAL A 34 -12.81 15.92 -1.85
N THR A 35 -13.87 16.39 -1.21
CA THR A 35 -15.05 15.61 -0.80
C THR A 35 -16.26 15.90 -1.69
N LYS A 36 -16.06 16.74 -2.70
CA LYS A 36 -17.06 17.25 -3.66
C LYS A 36 -17.69 16.20 -4.58
N VAL A 37 -17.28 14.93 -4.50
CA VAL A 37 -17.87 13.88 -5.35
C VAL A 37 -19.25 13.46 -4.84
N PHE A 38 -19.56 13.73 -3.57
CA PHE A 38 -20.86 13.45 -2.98
C PHE A 38 -21.81 14.68 -3.09
N PRO A 39 -23.12 14.51 -2.88
CA PRO A 39 -24.06 15.60 -2.61
C PRO A 39 -23.72 16.32 -1.27
N PRO A 40 -23.75 17.67 -1.19
CA PRO A 40 -23.41 18.43 0.02
C PRO A 40 -24.11 17.98 1.30
N SER A 41 -25.31 17.43 1.19
CA SER A 41 -26.07 16.87 2.29
C SER A 41 -25.42 15.65 2.96
N LEU A 42 -24.60 14.87 2.24
CA LEU A 42 -24.00 13.62 2.73
C LEU A 42 -22.73 13.85 3.55
N TYR A 43 -22.00 14.95 3.35
CA TYR A 43 -20.71 15.19 4.02
C TYR A 43 -20.62 16.52 4.77
N ALA A 44 -21.67 17.35 4.79
CA ALA A 44 -21.66 18.61 5.54
C ALA A 44 -21.28 18.45 7.03
N ASN A 45 -21.59 17.29 7.62
CA ASN A 45 -21.26 16.95 9.01
C ASN A 45 -19.93 16.20 9.17
N LEU A 46 -19.32 15.75 8.07
CA LEU A 46 -18.04 15.03 8.04
C LEU A 46 -16.86 15.96 7.77
N LEU A 47 -17.13 17.16 7.25
CA LEU A 47 -16.07 18.14 7.01
C LEU A 47 -15.67 18.87 8.28
N PRO A 48 -14.36 18.97 8.57
CA PRO A 48 -13.92 19.89 9.60
C PRO A 48 -14.40 21.31 9.26
N PRO A 49 -14.71 22.13 10.27
CA PRO A 49 -15.20 23.48 10.05
C PRO A 49 -14.22 24.25 9.14
N PRO A 50 -14.73 25.05 8.18
CA PRO A 50 -13.89 25.75 7.22
C PRO A 50 -12.87 26.62 7.97
N ARG A 51 -11.58 26.28 7.83
CA ARG A 51 -10.49 27.04 8.45
C ARG A 51 -10.53 28.48 7.92
N LYS A 52 -10.44 29.45 8.84
CA LYS A 52 -10.37 30.88 8.49
C LYS A 52 -9.10 31.13 7.67
N SER A 53 -9.22 31.91 6.59
CA SER A 53 -8.07 32.44 5.86
C SER A 53 -7.19 33.24 6.83
N GLY A 54 -5.95 32.80 7.03
CA GLY A 54 -4.98 33.41 7.94
C GLY A 54 -3.61 32.78 7.77
N VAL A 55 -2.57 33.44 8.28
CA VAL A 55 -1.19 32.93 8.27
C VAL A 55 -1.12 31.64 9.09
N ILE A 56 -0.77 30.54 8.45
CA ILE A 56 -0.55 29.26 9.13
C ILE A 56 0.75 29.34 9.92
N LYS A 57 0.69 29.01 11.21
CA LYS A 57 1.88 28.90 12.05
C LYS A 57 2.38 27.46 12.02
N GLY A 58 3.71 27.31 12.06
CA GLY A 58 4.33 26.01 12.24
C GLY A 58 3.94 25.39 13.57
N GLN A 59 3.71 24.09 13.55
CA GLN A 59 3.44 23.27 14.72
C GLN A 59 4.51 22.18 14.83
N ASN A 60 4.67 21.59 16.01
CA ASN A 60 5.60 20.48 16.17
C ASN A 60 5.15 19.28 15.30
N ALA A 61 6.10 18.58 14.67
CA ALA A 61 5.78 17.42 13.83
C ALA A 61 5.06 16.31 14.62
N ALA A 62 5.39 16.12 15.89
CA ALA A 62 4.85 15.06 16.75
C ALA A 62 3.45 15.37 17.32
N GLU A 63 3.05 16.63 17.43
CA GLU A 63 1.78 17.04 18.07
C GLU A 63 0.56 16.41 17.40
N SER A 64 0.55 16.38 16.06
CA SER A 64 -0.56 15.82 15.30
C SER A 64 -0.71 14.30 15.48
N TYR A 65 0.41 13.58 15.55
CA TYR A 65 0.43 12.16 15.89
C TYR A 65 -0.12 11.91 17.30
N GLU A 66 0.34 12.67 18.29
CA GLU A 66 -0.09 12.50 19.68
C GLU A 66 -1.60 12.72 19.84
N ALA A 67 -2.16 13.72 19.16
CA ALA A 67 -3.59 13.98 19.14
C ALA A 67 -4.39 12.80 18.56
N ALA A 68 -4.01 12.30 17.38
CA ALA A 68 -4.66 11.16 16.74
C ALA A 68 -4.57 9.89 17.60
N ALA A 69 -3.39 9.62 18.18
CA ALA A 69 -3.17 8.48 19.05
C ALA A 69 -4.00 8.55 20.35
N GLN A 70 -4.15 9.75 20.94
CA GLN A 70 -5.00 9.95 22.11
C GLN A 70 -6.48 9.71 21.78
N GLU A 71 -6.97 10.21 20.65
CA GLU A 71 -8.35 10.01 20.22
C GLU A 71 -8.63 8.53 19.92
N CYS A 72 -7.73 7.85 19.23
CA CYS A 72 -7.81 6.41 18.96
C CYS A 72 -7.92 5.61 20.26
N ARG A 73 -7.03 5.87 21.23
CA ARG A 73 -7.10 5.24 22.57
C ARG A 73 -8.42 5.52 23.29
N ALA A 74 -8.97 6.72 23.15
CA ALA A 74 -10.26 7.08 23.73
C ALA A 74 -11.42 6.31 23.06
N ARG A 75 -11.35 6.10 21.74
CA ARG A 75 -12.32 5.30 20.99
C ARG A 75 -12.28 3.83 21.41
N VAL A 76 -11.09 3.22 21.48
CA VAL A 76 -10.92 1.83 21.94
C VAL A 76 -11.51 1.65 23.35
N LYS A 77 -11.20 2.55 24.29
CA LYS A 77 -11.77 2.52 25.65
C LYS A 77 -13.30 2.61 25.68
N ARG A 78 -13.91 3.34 24.74
CA ARG A 78 -15.37 3.43 24.62
C ARG A 78 -15.96 2.12 24.12
N ILE A 79 -15.35 1.52 23.09
CA ILE A 79 -15.73 0.22 22.54
C ILE A 79 -15.63 -0.85 23.63
N MET A 80 -14.53 -0.92 24.38
CA MET A 80 -14.37 -1.88 25.49
C MET A 80 -15.50 -1.82 26.51
N ARG A 81 -15.95 -0.61 26.89
CA ARG A 81 -17.08 -0.43 27.82
C ARG A 81 -18.37 -0.96 27.23
N GLU A 82 -18.58 -0.75 25.94
CA GLU A 82 -19.75 -1.24 25.23
C GLU A 82 -19.73 -2.77 25.13
N CYS A 83 -18.61 -3.38 24.72
CA CYS A 83 -18.45 -4.83 24.63
C CYS A 83 -18.74 -5.51 25.97
N ARG A 84 -18.17 -4.98 27.07
CA ARG A 84 -18.42 -5.49 28.43
C ARG A 84 -19.86 -5.29 28.90
N ARG A 85 -20.54 -4.25 28.43
CA ARG A 85 -21.95 -3.96 28.76
C ARG A 85 -22.91 -4.88 28.01
N THR A 86 -22.63 -5.16 26.73
CA THR A 86 -23.48 -5.98 25.86
C THR A 86 -23.11 -7.46 25.88
N ASN A 87 -21.96 -7.81 26.46
CA ASN A 87 -21.38 -9.15 26.41
C ASN A 87 -21.19 -9.63 24.95
N ALA A 88 -20.76 -8.73 24.08
CA ALA A 88 -20.49 -9.00 22.67
C ALA A 88 -19.13 -8.41 22.27
N LYS A 89 -18.37 -9.14 21.45
CA LYS A 89 -17.14 -8.61 20.84
C LYS A 89 -17.47 -7.45 19.90
N PHE A 90 -16.48 -6.61 19.65
CA PHE A 90 -16.59 -5.53 18.68
C PHE A 90 -16.71 -6.11 17.26
N THR A 91 -17.66 -5.59 16.50
CA THR A 91 -17.71 -5.73 15.05
C THR A 91 -17.58 -4.33 14.47
N ASP A 92 -16.71 -4.18 13.49
CA ASP A 92 -16.45 -2.90 12.84
C ASP A 92 -17.56 -2.59 11.83
N PRO A 93 -18.47 -1.64 12.12
CA PRO A 93 -19.61 -1.37 11.23
C PRO A 93 -19.19 -0.74 9.90
N ASP A 94 -17.98 -0.15 9.83
CA ASP A 94 -17.50 0.54 8.64
C ASP A 94 -16.67 -0.38 7.73
N PHE A 95 -16.29 -1.58 8.21
CA PHE A 95 -15.43 -2.54 7.50
C PHE A 95 -15.74 -3.98 7.93
N ASP A 96 -17.03 -4.34 7.90
CA ASP A 96 -17.52 -5.66 8.30
C ASP A 96 -17.32 -6.67 7.18
N ILE A 97 -16.30 -7.51 7.34
CA ILE A 97 -15.97 -8.56 6.37
C ILE A 97 -16.91 -9.77 6.43
N THR A 98 -17.79 -9.86 7.43
CA THR A 98 -18.68 -11.01 7.65
C THR A 98 -20.03 -10.86 6.97
N ASP A 99 -20.57 -9.64 6.88
CA ASP A 99 -21.86 -9.37 6.24
C ASP A 99 -21.70 -9.10 4.73
N GLN A 100 -20.75 -8.23 4.35
CA GLN A 100 -20.53 -7.82 2.96
C GLN A 100 -19.04 -7.84 2.59
N PRO A 101 -18.42 -9.03 2.52
CA PRO A 101 -17.00 -9.19 2.26
C PRO A 101 -16.55 -8.50 0.98
N THR A 102 -17.40 -8.46 -0.07
CA THR A 102 -17.08 -7.80 -1.34
C THR A 102 -16.85 -6.30 -1.19
N ASN A 103 -17.47 -5.62 -0.22
CA ASN A 103 -17.24 -4.19 0.02
C ASN A 103 -15.84 -3.94 0.58
N CYS A 104 -15.30 -4.90 1.32
CA CYS A 104 -13.96 -4.83 1.90
C CYS A 104 -12.88 -5.35 0.95
N LEU A 105 -13.25 -6.16 -0.05
CA LEU A 105 -12.33 -6.78 -1.00
C LEU A 105 -12.19 -6.00 -2.31
N GLU A 106 -13.30 -5.48 -2.84
CA GLU A 106 -13.37 -5.00 -4.22
C GLU A 106 -13.44 -3.47 -4.30
N GLY A 107 -12.68 -2.90 -5.24
CA GLY A 107 -12.67 -1.46 -5.51
C GLY A 107 -13.91 -0.96 -6.27
N LEU A 108 -14.10 0.36 -6.30
CA LEU A 108 -15.26 1.01 -6.95
C LEU A 108 -15.46 0.62 -8.43
N MET A 109 -14.36 0.34 -9.13
CA MET A 109 -14.38 -0.03 -10.56
C MET A 109 -15.13 -1.33 -10.85
N ARG A 110 -15.20 -2.25 -9.87
CA ARG A 110 -16.00 -3.49 -9.95
C ARG A 110 -17.48 -3.19 -10.18
N TRP A 111 -17.99 -2.18 -9.47
CA TRP A 111 -19.40 -1.78 -9.49
C TRP A 111 -19.73 -0.84 -10.64
N TYR A 112 -18.74 -0.03 -11.05
CA TYR A 112 -18.86 0.87 -12.20
C TYR A 112 -18.91 0.12 -13.53
N ARG A 113 -17.99 -0.83 -13.76
CA ARG A 113 -18.01 -1.65 -14.97
C ARG A 113 -19.31 -2.44 -14.97
N ASP A 114 -20.08 -2.35 -16.04
CA ASP A 114 -21.20 -3.25 -16.24
C ASP A 114 -20.62 -4.66 -16.31
N PHE A 115 -20.67 -5.39 -15.19
CA PHE A 115 -20.84 -6.83 -15.28
C PHE A 115 -22.27 -7.09 -15.77
N ASP A 116 -22.58 -6.63 -16.99
CA ASP A 116 -23.12 -7.62 -17.89
C ASP A 116 -22.03 -8.68 -17.93
N PRO A 117 -22.25 -9.93 -17.45
CA PRO A 117 -21.38 -10.99 -17.90
C PRO A 117 -21.32 -10.78 -19.40
N PRO A 118 -20.12 -10.66 -20.02
CA PRO A 118 -20.09 -10.61 -21.47
C PRO A 118 -21.00 -11.75 -21.87
N SER A 119 -22.04 -11.42 -22.65
CA SER A 119 -22.78 -12.45 -23.33
C SER A 119 -21.69 -13.30 -23.94
N ALA A 120 -21.45 -14.46 -23.34
CA ALA A 120 -20.40 -15.37 -23.69
C ALA A 120 -20.91 -16.11 -24.92
N ALA A 121 -21.24 -15.33 -25.94
CA ALA A 121 -21.51 -15.75 -27.29
C ALA A 121 -20.18 -15.84 -28.08
N GLY A 122 -19.02 -15.70 -27.43
CA GLY A 122 -17.73 -15.79 -28.12
C GLY A 122 -16.55 -16.37 -27.33
N ALA A 123 -16.44 -16.13 -26.02
CA ALA A 123 -15.28 -16.61 -25.25
C ALA A 123 -15.62 -17.85 -24.43
N VAL A 124 -15.12 -19.01 -24.86
CA VAL A 124 -15.21 -20.27 -24.12
C VAL A 124 -14.06 -20.32 -23.11
N SER A 125 -14.36 -20.39 -21.81
CA SER A 125 -13.31 -20.56 -20.79
C SER A 125 -12.65 -21.94 -20.92
N PRO A 126 -11.36 -22.08 -20.57
CA PRO A 126 -10.67 -23.38 -20.59
C PRO A 126 -11.44 -24.48 -19.87
N GLY A 127 -12.02 -24.18 -18.70
CA GLY A 127 -12.86 -25.11 -17.95
C GLY A 127 -14.14 -25.51 -18.71
N ARG A 128 -14.86 -24.56 -19.34
CA ARG A 128 -16.04 -24.87 -20.17
C ARG A 128 -15.69 -25.69 -21.39
N LEU A 129 -14.54 -25.43 -22.01
CA LEU A 129 -14.01 -26.24 -23.12
C LEU A 129 -13.66 -27.66 -22.67
N GLY A 130 -13.01 -27.79 -21.52
CA GLY A 130 -12.68 -29.09 -20.90
C GLY A 130 -13.93 -29.90 -20.54
N SER A 131 -14.95 -29.26 -19.95
CA SER A 131 -16.24 -29.90 -19.67
C SER A 131 -16.94 -30.34 -20.95
N ALA A 132 -16.99 -29.49 -21.99
CA ALA A 132 -17.60 -29.84 -23.27
C ALA A 132 -16.92 -31.02 -23.95
N LEU A 133 -15.57 -31.07 -23.95
CA LEU A 133 -14.80 -32.20 -24.46
C LEU A 133 -15.14 -33.49 -23.72
N ARG A 134 -15.20 -33.45 -22.38
CA ARG A 134 -15.56 -34.62 -21.56
C ARG A 134 -17.00 -35.09 -21.82
N THR A 135 -17.95 -34.18 -21.96
CA THR A 135 -19.35 -34.52 -22.30
C THR A 135 -19.45 -35.15 -23.68
N LEU A 136 -18.74 -34.63 -24.69
CA LEU A 136 -18.72 -35.22 -26.02
C LEU A 136 -18.06 -36.61 -26.05
N MET A 137 -17.05 -36.83 -25.21
CA MET A 137 -16.45 -38.17 -25.03
C MET A 137 -17.39 -39.14 -24.32
N GLN A 138 -18.13 -38.69 -23.30
CA GLN A 138 -19.13 -39.50 -22.60
C GLN A 138 -20.35 -39.83 -23.47
N ALA A 139 -20.69 -38.93 -24.39
CA ALA A 139 -21.74 -39.15 -25.39
C ALA A 139 -21.25 -39.96 -26.61
N GLU A 140 -20.02 -40.51 -26.57
CA GLU A 140 -19.38 -41.27 -27.65
C GLU A 140 -19.24 -40.52 -28.98
N VAL A 141 -19.31 -39.18 -28.96
CA VAL A 141 -19.17 -38.31 -30.14
C VAL A 141 -17.69 -38.10 -30.50
N LEU A 142 -16.81 -38.09 -29.49
CA LEU A 142 -15.36 -38.00 -29.66
C LEU A 142 -14.67 -39.23 -29.05
N CYS A 143 -13.75 -39.84 -29.80
CA CYS A 143 -12.91 -40.92 -29.26
C CYS A 143 -11.91 -40.35 -28.24
N PRO A 144 -11.81 -40.93 -27.03
CA PRO A 144 -10.95 -40.40 -25.96
C PRO A 144 -9.49 -40.18 -26.35
N ASP A 145 -8.96 -41.03 -27.24
CA ASP A 145 -7.55 -41.04 -27.66
C ASP A 145 -7.41 -41.39 -29.16
N ALA A 146 -7.92 -40.52 -30.04
CA ALA A 146 -7.63 -40.61 -31.47
C ALA A 146 -6.29 -39.93 -31.77
N ALA A 147 -5.26 -40.72 -32.09
CA ALA A 147 -3.94 -40.18 -32.46
C ALA A 147 -4.08 -39.15 -33.61
N PRO A 148 -3.38 -37.99 -33.55
CA PRO A 148 -2.31 -37.64 -32.61
C PRO A 148 -2.76 -36.85 -31.36
N PHE A 149 -4.06 -36.66 -31.13
CA PHE A 149 -4.56 -35.80 -30.04
C PHE A 149 -5.10 -36.62 -28.85
N GLN A 150 -4.44 -36.50 -27.70
CA GLN A 150 -4.89 -37.10 -26.43
C GLN A 150 -5.96 -36.22 -25.78
N LEU A 151 -7.18 -36.28 -26.33
CA LEU A 151 -8.31 -35.43 -25.95
C LEU A 151 -8.69 -35.57 -24.47
N LYS A 152 -8.55 -36.77 -23.91
CA LYS A 152 -8.74 -37.00 -22.47
C LYS A 152 -7.78 -36.17 -21.62
N GLN A 153 -6.49 -36.24 -21.95
CA GLN A 153 -5.43 -35.55 -21.22
C GLN A 153 -5.54 -34.02 -21.39
N THR A 154 -5.92 -33.56 -22.59
CA THR A 154 -6.19 -32.14 -22.83
C THR A 154 -7.38 -31.63 -22.02
N ALA A 155 -8.47 -32.41 -21.93
CA ALA A 155 -9.63 -32.04 -21.12
C ALA A 155 -9.26 -31.95 -19.62
N ASP A 156 -8.46 -32.88 -19.12
CA ASP A 156 -8.01 -32.88 -17.71
C ASP A 156 -7.07 -31.71 -17.42
N VAL A 157 -6.16 -31.34 -18.35
CA VAL A 157 -5.32 -30.14 -18.23
C VAL A 157 -6.15 -28.86 -18.27
N LEU A 158 -7.15 -28.76 -19.16
CA LEU A 158 -8.03 -27.61 -19.27
C LEU A 158 -8.91 -27.44 -18.02
N LEU A 159 -9.32 -28.53 -17.38
CA LEU A 159 -10.06 -28.50 -16.12
C LEU A 159 -9.17 -28.16 -14.93
N ASN A 160 -7.94 -28.68 -14.91
CA ASN A 160 -6.94 -28.38 -13.88
C ASN A 160 -6.23 -27.03 -14.08
N SER A 161 -6.38 -26.38 -15.25
CA SER A 161 -5.89 -25.03 -15.48
C SER A 161 -6.58 -23.98 -14.60
N GLN A 162 -7.71 -24.33 -13.97
CA GLN A 162 -8.34 -23.53 -12.91
C GLN A 162 -7.84 -23.85 -11.49
N THR A 163 -6.97 -24.86 -11.31
CA THR A 163 -6.44 -25.25 -9.98
C THR A 163 -5.03 -24.75 -9.71
N ASN A 164 -4.43 -23.97 -10.62
CA ASN A 164 -3.21 -23.24 -10.33
C ASN A 164 -3.58 -21.95 -9.59
N PHE A 165 -3.56 -22.04 -8.26
CA PHE A 165 -3.49 -20.97 -7.25
C PHE A 165 -3.43 -19.54 -7.82
N THR A 166 -4.53 -18.77 -7.67
CA THR A 166 -4.59 -17.29 -7.42
C THR A 166 -5.97 -16.67 -7.67
N ASP A 167 -6.92 -17.35 -8.35
CA ASP A 167 -8.15 -16.69 -8.85
C ASP A 167 -9.44 -16.96 -8.04
N GLN A 168 -9.32 -17.65 -6.90
CA GLN A 168 -10.42 -17.76 -5.94
C GLN A 168 -10.05 -16.85 -4.77
N GLY A 169 -10.77 -15.73 -4.61
CA GLY A 169 -10.64 -14.83 -3.47
C GLY A 169 -10.75 -15.55 -2.12
N PRO A 170 -10.73 -14.82 -0.99
CA PRO A 170 -10.87 -15.46 0.32
C PRO A 170 -12.16 -16.30 0.39
N GLN A 171 -12.07 -17.45 1.06
CA GLN A 171 -13.09 -18.49 1.01
C GLN A 171 -13.95 -18.55 2.27
N SER A 172 -13.43 -18.11 3.42
CA SER A 172 -14.23 -17.89 4.62
C SER A 172 -13.62 -16.78 5.48
N CYS A 173 -14.28 -16.40 6.57
CA CYS A 173 -13.76 -15.43 7.52
C CYS A 173 -14.14 -15.80 8.96
N HIS A 174 -13.18 -15.68 9.87
CA HIS A 174 -13.38 -16.05 11.27
C HIS A 174 -12.59 -15.12 12.20
N ARG A 175 -12.99 -15.10 13.48
CA ARG A 175 -12.30 -14.35 14.54
C ARG A 175 -10.96 -14.99 14.89
N ILE A 176 -10.03 -14.18 15.40
CA ILE A 176 -8.71 -14.64 15.85
C ILE A 176 -8.80 -15.83 16.84
N ASP A 177 -9.69 -15.81 17.82
CA ASP A 177 -9.82 -16.88 18.81
C ASP A 177 -10.37 -18.20 18.23
N TRP A 178 -11.00 -18.15 17.05
CA TRP A 178 -11.41 -19.35 16.33
C TRP A 178 -10.27 -19.90 15.46
N VAL A 179 -9.50 -19.02 14.81
CA VAL A 179 -8.41 -19.38 13.87
C VAL A 179 -7.16 -19.85 14.62
N PHE A 180 -6.84 -19.28 15.78
CA PHE A 180 -5.58 -19.53 16.48
C PHE A 180 -5.80 -20.29 17.79
N ASP A 181 -4.92 -21.25 18.09
CA ASP A 181 -5.02 -22.03 19.32
C ASP A 181 -4.57 -21.23 20.56
N ALA A 182 -3.58 -20.36 20.41
CA ALA A 182 -3.03 -19.54 21.49
C ALA A 182 -2.65 -18.14 20.99
N PRO A 183 -3.62 -17.34 20.48
CA PRO A 183 -3.33 -16.09 19.81
C PRO A 183 -2.60 -15.12 20.72
N LYS A 184 -1.53 -14.55 20.18
CA LYS A 184 -0.82 -13.41 20.74
C LYS A 184 -0.77 -12.33 19.67
N PHE A 185 -0.92 -11.08 20.09
CA PHE A 185 -0.74 -9.97 19.16
C PHE A 185 0.69 -9.93 18.65
N GLU A 186 1.66 -10.08 19.56
CA GLU A 186 3.09 -9.95 19.33
C GLU A 186 3.83 -11.06 20.08
N VAL A 187 4.85 -11.64 19.47
CA VAL A 187 5.72 -12.67 20.06
C VAL A 187 7.17 -12.21 19.95
N ASP A 188 7.82 -12.01 21.10
CA ASP A 188 9.24 -11.62 21.21
C ASP A 188 9.64 -10.26 20.58
N GLY A 189 8.68 -9.40 20.28
CA GLY A 189 8.91 -8.10 19.67
C GLY A 189 8.23 -7.97 18.31
N PHE A 190 8.22 -6.78 17.72
CA PHE A 190 7.98 -6.62 16.30
C PHE A 190 9.30 -6.78 15.56
N SER A 191 9.39 -7.77 14.68
CA SER A 191 10.56 -8.02 13.85
C SER A 191 10.18 -8.02 12.38
N SER A 192 11.16 -7.65 11.55
CA SER A 192 11.02 -7.83 10.11
C SER A 192 10.81 -9.29 9.77
N SER A 193 11.43 -10.23 10.50
CA SER A 193 11.30 -11.68 10.27
C SER A 193 9.87 -12.21 10.40
N ASP A 194 9.03 -11.53 11.18
CA ASP A 194 7.66 -11.96 11.41
C ASP A 194 6.82 -11.73 10.17
N VAL A 195 7.24 -10.82 9.28
CA VAL A 195 6.42 -10.36 8.17
C VAL A 195 6.49 -11.31 6.97
N VAL A 196 5.39 -11.99 6.68
CA VAL A 196 5.26 -12.87 5.51
C VAL A 196 4.11 -12.37 4.64
N GLN A 197 4.45 -11.94 3.42
CA GLN A 197 3.45 -11.62 2.40
C GLN A 197 2.80 -12.90 1.87
N ASP A 198 1.51 -12.81 1.57
CA ASP A 198 0.77 -13.79 0.80
C ASP A 198 1.05 -13.66 -0.72
N ALA A 199 0.13 -14.16 -1.56
CA ALA A 199 0.23 -14.04 -3.01
C ALA A 199 -0.44 -12.76 -3.59
N ASN A 200 -0.85 -11.79 -2.75
CA ASN A 200 -1.50 -10.57 -3.19
C ASN A 200 -0.50 -9.53 -3.75
N GLY A 201 -1.02 -8.54 -4.48
CA GLY A 201 -0.25 -7.51 -5.18
C GLY A 201 0.21 -6.32 -4.30
N ASP A 202 0.16 -6.44 -2.98
CA ASP A 202 0.41 -5.36 -2.02
C ASP A 202 1.85 -5.35 -1.46
N CYS A 203 2.79 -6.02 -2.16
CA CYS A 203 4.19 -6.14 -1.73
C CYS A 203 4.85 -4.81 -1.34
N TRP A 204 4.45 -3.72 -1.98
CA TRP A 204 4.93 -2.37 -1.67
C TRP A 204 4.64 -1.96 -0.23
N PHE A 205 3.44 -2.27 0.26
CA PHE A 205 3.00 -1.99 1.63
C PHE A 205 3.68 -2.96 2.61
N ILE A 206 3.70 -4.26 2.33
CA ILE A 206 4.35 -5.23 3.21
C ILE A 206 5.85 -4.95 3.33
N ALA A 207 6.53 -4.55 2.24
CA ALA A 207 7.92 -4.09 2.29
C ALA A 207 8.10 -2.80 3.11
N ALA A 208 7.11 -1.90 3.12
CA ALA A 208 7.14 -0.73 4.00
C ALA A 208 6.98 -1.11 5.48
N VAL A 209 6.11 -2.07 5.79
CA VAL A 209 5.98 -2.65 7.14
C VAL A 209 7.32 -3.26 7.59
N VAL A 210 7.95 -4.04 6.73
CA VAL A 210 9.29 -4.59 6.97
C VAL A 210 10.31 -3.48 7.24
N THR A 211 10.30 -2.44 6.39
CA THR A 211 11.20 -1.29 6.54
C THR A 211 10.99 -0.61 7.90
N ILE A 212 9.77 -0.41 8.39
CA ILE A 212 9.56 0.21 9.72
C ILE A 212 9.89 -0.73 10.89
N CYS A 213 9.74 -2.06 10.74
CA CYS A 213 10.10 -3.03 11.79
C CYS A 213 11.60 -3.00 12.14
N SER A 214 12.45 -2.54 11.23
CA SER A 214 13.87 -2.33 11.49
C SER A 214 14.15 -1.24 12.53
N ASN A 215 13.16 -0.39 12.84
CA ASN A 215 13.18 0.57 13.94
C ASN A 215 12.01 0.27 14.91
N PRO A 216 12.27 -0.40 16.06
CA PRO A 216 11.24 -0.78 17.01
C PRO A 216 10.35 0.36 17.50
N TYR A 217 10.89 1.59 17.58
CA TYR A 217 10.14 2.76 18.03
C TYR A 217 9.06 3.18 17.02
N LEU A 218 9.26 2.93 15.72
CA LEU A 218 8.29 3.29 14.69
C LEU A 218 7.11 2.32 14.65
N ILE A 219 7.38 1.01 14.61
CA ILE A 219 6.32 0.00 14.53
C ILE A 219 5.43 0.01 15.79
N GLN A 220 6.01 0.24 16.97
CA GLN A 220 5.25 0.39 18.24
C GLN A 220 4.28 1.58 18.24
N LYS A 221 4.47 2.57 17.36
CA LYS A 221 3.58 3.73 17.24
C LYS A 221 2.35 3.46 16.38
N VAL A 222 2.33 2.38 15.60
CA VAL A 222 1.25 2.16 14.63
C VAL A 222 -0.01 1.65 15.33
N CYS A 223 0.09 0.64 16.21
CA CYS A 223 -1.02 0.17 17.03
C CYS A 223 -1.01 0.83 18.43
N VAL A 224 -1.90 1.78 18.65
CA VAL A 224 -1.86 2.66 19.85
C VAL A 224 -2.82 2.25 20.97
N GLY A 225 -3.74 1.32 20.71
CA GLY A 225 -4.67 0.79 21.72
C GLY A 225 -5.36 -0.47 21.22
N ARG A 226 -5.53 -1.45 22.09
CA ARG A 226 -6.18 -2.74 21.78
C ARG A 226 -6.79 -3.37 23.03
N ASP A 227 -7.75 -4.26 22.84
CA ASP A 227 -8.27 -5.19 23.84
C ASP A 227 -8.69 -6.47 23.12
N GLU A 228 -7.91 -7.54 23.32
CA GLU A 228 -8.03 -8.82 22.63
C GLU A 228 -9.31 -9.57 23.02
N GLU A 229 -9.77 -9.40 24.27
CA GLU A 229 -11.02 -10.01 24.75
C GLU A 229 -12.23 -9.38 24.03
N CYS A 230 -12.22 -8.06 23.87
CA CYS A 230 -13.24 -7.34 23.12
C CYS A 230 -13.07 -7.45 21.60
N GLY A 231 -11.93 -7.94 21.10
CA GLY A 231 -11.63 -8.04 19.67
C GLY A 231 -11.48 -6.69 18.96
N VAL A 232 -10.95 -5.66 19.63
CA VAL A 232 -10.81 -4.30 19.08
C VAL A 232 -9.35 -3.84 19.04
N TYR A 233 -8.94 -3.29 17.90
CA TYR A 233 -7.57 -2.83 17.66
C TYR A 233 -7.58 -1.45 16.99
N GLY A 234 -6.81 -0.52 17.53
CA GLY A 234 -6.76 0.88 17.14
C GLY A 234 -5.40 1.25 16.56
N PHE A 235 -5.42 1.75 15.33
CA PHE A 235 -4.24 2.09 14.54
C PHE A 235 -4.20 3.57 14.18
N VAL A 236 -3.00 4.07 13.90
CA VAL A 236 -2.74 5.46 13.51
C VAL A 236 -1.91 5.46 12.22
N PHE A 237 -2.35 6.24 11.24
CA PHE A 237 -1.70 6.38 9.94
C PHE A 237 -1.58 7.86 9.58
N TYR A 238 -0.56 8.21 8.82
CA TYR A 238 -0.41 9.52 8.22
C TYR A 238 -1.04 9.53 6.84
N ARG A 239 -1.94 10.45 6.57
CA ARG A 239 -2.59 10.56 5.26
C ARG A 239 -2.87 12.02 4.96
N ASP A 240 -2.54 12.44 3.74
CA ASP A 240 -2.85 13.78 3.26
C ASP A 240 -2.46 14.87 4.28
N GLY A 241 -1.22 14.82 4.74
CA GLY A 241 -0.63 15.84 5.62
C GLY A 241 -1.04 15.76 7.10
N GLU A 242 -1.82 14.77 7.51
CA GLU A 242 -2.24 14.64 8.91
C GLU A 242 -2.22 13.21 9.42
N TRP A 243 -2.08 13.06 10.73
CA TRP A 243 -2.29 11.78 11.38
C TRP A 243 -3.78 11.55 11.61
N ILE A 244 -4.27 10.44 11.09
CA ILE A 244 -5.63 9.93 11.28
C ILE A 244 -5.56 8.64 12.10
N TRP A 245 -6.70 8.24 12.65
CA TRP A 245 -6.82 6.97 13.37
C TRP A 245 -7.95 6.15 12.79
N THR A 246 -7.85 4.83 12.97
CA THR A 246 -8.91 3.88 12.66
C THR A 246 -8.97 2.80 13.73
N VAL A 247 -10.13 2.16 13.85
CA VAL A 247 -10.31 0.96 14.69
C VAL A 247 -10.84 -0.15 13.80
N VAL A 248 -10.40 -1.38 14.04
CA VAL A 248 -10.86 -2.59 13.35
C VAL A 248 -11.20 -3.68 14.35
N ASP A 249 -12.04 -4.62 13.92
CA ASP A 249 -12.29 -5.87 14.63
C ASP A 249 -11.30 -6.99 14.25
N ASP A 250 -11.39 -8.11 14.96
CA ASP A 250 -10.54 -9.30 14.84
C ASP A 250 -11.03 -10.39 13.88
N ASN A 251 -12.00 -10.12 13.00
CA ASN A 251 -12.31 -11.05 11.90
C ASN A 251 -11.20 -11.00 10.84
N LEU A 252 -10.74 -12.15 10.37
CA LEU A 252 -9.75 -12.27 9.31
C LEU A 252 -10.24 -13.22 8.21
N PHE A 253 -9.82 -12.94 6.97
CA PHE A 253 -10.11 -13.79 5.81
C PHE A 253 -9.21 -15.03 5.78
N LEU A 254 -9.79 -16.18 5.45
CA LEU A 254 -9.11 -17.47 5.32
C LEU A 254 -9.04 -17.94 3.87
N ALA A 255 -7.97 -18.69 3.57
CA ALA A 255 -7.73 -19.21 2.23
C ALA A 255 -8.59 -20.42 1.86
N LYS A 256 -9.22 -21.07 2.85
CA LYS A 256 -9.99 -22.31 2.67
C LYS A 256 -11.43 -22.11 3.17
N PRO A 257 -12.41 -22.69 2.46
CA PRO A 257 -13.81 -22.57 2.83
C PRO A 257 -14.08 -23.31 4.14
N ASP A 258 -15.24 -23.04 4.74
CA ASP A 258 -15.70 -23.83 5.87
C ASP A 258 -16.01 -25.26 5.46
N PHE A 259 -15.77 -26.19 6.38
CA PHE A 259 -15.81 -27.63 6.12
C PHE A 259 -17.12 -28.11 5.46
N ASP A 260 -18.24 -27.50 5.84
CA ASP A 260 -19.59 -27.86 5.42
C ASP A 260 -20.24 -26.83 4.50
N GLU A 261 -19.51 -25.82 4.01
CA GLU A 261 -20.04 -24.73 3.18
C GLU A 261 -20.84 -25.24 1.97
N ARG A 262 -20.41 -26.36 1.38
CA ARG A 262 -21.04 -26.97 0.18
C ARG A 262 -22.10 -28.04 0.49
N GLY A 263 -22.36 -28.31 1.77
CA GLY A 263 -23.53 -29.06 2.25
C GLY A 263 -23.54 -30.58 2.02
N ASP A 264 -22.49 -31.19 1.48
CA ASP A 264 -22.44 -32.61 1.12
C ASP A 264 -21.65 -33.49 2.12
N THR A 265 -21.06 -32.89 3.15
CA THR A 265 -20.15 -33.60 4.05
C THR A 265 -20.81 -34.00 5.37
N TYR A 266 -21.31 -35.23 5.44
CA TYR A 266 -21.84 -35.81 6.69
C TYR A 266 -20.69 -36.28 7.62
N ASP A 267 -20.62 -35.69 8.81
CA ASP A 267 -19.70 -36.08 9.89
C ASP A 267 -20.37 -36.05 11.28
N PRO A 268 -21.07 -37.12 11.69
CA PRO A 268 -21.75 -37.17 12.98
C PRO A 268 -20.79 -37.25 14.17
N THR A 269 -19.48 -37.44 13.92
CA THR A 269 -18.45 -37.57 14.95
C THR A 269 -17.66 -36.29 15.18
N GLY A 270 -17.72 -35.32 14.25
CA GLY A 270 -16.90 -34.11 14.25
C GLY A 270 -15.40 -34.35 14.00
N ILE A 271 -14.98 -35.59 13.77
CA ILE A 271 -13.56 -35.96 13.62
C ILE A 271 -12.99 -35.42 12.30
N LYS A 272 -13.78 -35.46 11.22
CA LYS A 272 -13.36 -34.94 9.91
C LYS A 272 -13.33 -33.42 9.94
N GLU A 273 -14.33 -32.78 10.53
CA GLU A 273 -14.38 -31.33 10.69
C GLU A 273 -13.19 -30.82 11.52
N THR A 274 -12.94 -31.43 12.69
CA THR A 274 -11.81 -31.07 13.55
C THR A 274 -10.48 -31.25 12.82
N ARG A 275 -10.32 -32.35 12.08
CA ARG A 275 -9.12 -32.59 11.27
C ARG A 275 -8.99 -31.57 10.15
N TYR A 276 -10.08 -31.24 9.48
CA TYR A 276 -10.11 -30.25 8.42
C TYR A 276 -9.67 -28.88 8.93
N LYS A 277 -10.32 -28.41 10.01
CA LYS A 277 -9.99 -27.13 10.66
C LYS A 277 -8.50 -27.08 11.00
N LYS A 278 -8.01 -28.09 11.72
CA LYS A 278 -6.59 -28.16 12.12
C LYS A 278 -5.61 -28.13 10.94
N SER A 279 -5.99 -28.67 9.79
CA SER A 279 -5.11 -28.74 8.62
C SER A 279 -5.21 -27.55 7.67
N HIS A 280 -6.29 -26.77 7.72
CA HIS A 280 -6.62 -25.78 6.67
C HIS A 280 -7.05 -24.41 7.19
N GLN A 281 -7.47 -24.33 8.45
CA GLN A 281 -8.12 -23.14 9.03
C GLN A 281 -7.54 -22.78 10.41
N THR A 282 -6.37 -23.33 10.77
CA THR A 282 -5.70 -23.06 12.05
C THR A 282 -4.31 -22.48 11.85
N GLY A 283 -4.01 -21.41 12.59
CA GLY A 283 -2.71 -20.73 12.58
C GLY A 283 -2.50 -19.75 11.44
N SER A 284 -1.35 -19.07 11.44
CA SER A 284 -1.05 -17.97 10.52
C SER A 284 -1.14 -18.33 9.04
N GLU A 285 -0.70 -19.53 8.64
CA GLU A 285 -0.75 -19.98 7.24
C GLU A 285 -2.17 -20.25 6.71
N ALA A 286 -3.18 -20.27 7.57
CA ALA A 286 -4.58 -20.39 7.15
C ALA A 286 -5.15 -19.08 6.58
N LEU A 287 -4.52 -17.95 6.89
CA LEU A 287 -4.96 -16.63 6.45
C LEU A 287 -4.83 -16.49 4.93
N TYR A 288 -5.75 -15.75 4.34
CA TYR A 288 -5.69 -15.44 2.90
C TYR A 288 -4.66 -14.36 2.59
N PHE A 289 -4.66 -13.29 3.39
CA PHE A 289 -3.77 -12.13 3.26
C PHE A 289 -2.48 -12.27 4.08
N ALA A 290 -1.71 -11.20 4.26
CA ALA A 290 -0.42 -11.25 4.94
C ALA A 290 -0.55 -11.79 6.38
N PHE A 291 0.45 -12.54 6.81
CA PHE A 291 0.43 -13.24 8.09
C PHE A 291 1.79 -13.25 8.77
N CYS A 292 1.79 -13.50 10.09
CA CYS A 292 3.04 -13.58 10.85
C CYS A 292 3.70 -14.96 10.67
N ALA A 293 5.03 -15.00 10.56
CA ALA A 293 5.79 -16.25 10.45
C ALA A 293 5.56 -17.20 11.65
N HIS A 294 5.34 -16.63 12.85
CA HIS A 294 4.96 -17.40 14.02
C HIS A 294 3.49 -17.81 13.96
N GLU A 295 3.19 -19.10 14.18
CA GLU A 295 1.87 -19.71 13.97
C GLU A 295 0.70 -19.08 14.76
N ASN A 296 1.01 -18.38 15.85
CA ASN A 296 0.04 -17.79 16.79
C ASN A 296 0.16 -16.26 16.93
N GLU A 297 0.94 -15.61 16.07
CA GLU A 297 1.12 -14.16 16.09
C GLU A 297 0.18 -13.45 15.10
N THR A 298 -0.35 -12.28 15.48
CA THR A 298 -1.55 -11.71 14.81
C THR A 298 -1.49 -10.22 14.48
N TRP A 299 -0.40 -9.50 14.82
CA TRP A 299 -0.34 -8.05 14.60
C TRP A 299 -0.36 -7.66 13.11
N LEU A 300 0.33 -8.41 12.25
CA LEU A 300 0.45 -8.09 10.82
C LEU A 300 -0.88 -8.13 10.07
N PRO A 301 -1.69 -9.22 10.13
CA PRO A 301 -2.96 -9.26 9.41
C PRO A 301 -3.93 -8.18 9.88
N LEU A 302 -3.91 -7.82 11.17
CA LEU A 302 -4.71 -6.73 11.71
C LEU A 302 -4.24 -5.36 11.21
N LEU A 303 -2.92 -5.16 11.08
CA LEU A 303 -2.34 -3.94 10.52
C LEU A 303 -2.72 -3.77 9.04
N GLU A 304 -2.58 -4.83 8.25
CA GLU A 304 -2.97 -4.82 6.83
C GLU A 304 -4.47 -4.53 6.67
N LYS A 305 -5.32 -5.17 7.48
CA LYS A 305 -6.76 -4.89 7.50
C LYS A 305 -7.06 -3.41 7.80
N ALA A 306 -6.40 -2.84 8.80
CA ALA A 306 -6.58 -1.44 9.15
C ALA A 306 -6.11 -0.49 8.04
N TYR A 307 -5.04 -0.85 7.34
CA TYR A 307 -4.53 -0.12 6.19
C TYR A 307 -5.50 -0.21 4.99
N ALA A 308 -5.98 -1.42 4.66
CA ALA A 308 -7.02 -1.64 3.65
C ALA A 308 -8.27 -0.81 3.94
N LYS A 309 -8.76 -0.79 5.19
CA LYS A 309 -9.90 0.04 5.61
C LYS A 309 -9.67 1.52 5.35
N VAL A 310 -8.50 2.05 5.72
CA VAL A 310 -8.19 3.47 5.49
C VAL A 310 -8.12 3.79 3.99
N HIS A 311 -7.66 2.86 3.17
CA HIS A 311 -7.56 3.02 1.71
C HIS A 311 -8.85 2.68 0.95
N GLY A 312 -9.81 2.02 1.61
CA GLY A 312 -11.16 1.74 1.14
C GLY A 312 -11.48 0.25 1.00
N ASP A 313 -10.50 -0.56 0.60
CA ASP A 313 -10.59 -2.02 0.46
C ASP A 313 -9.21 -2.67 0.23
N TYR A 314 -9.15 -4.00 0.29
CA TYR A 314 -7.93 -4.78 0.01
C TYR A 314 -7.45 -4.63 -1.45
N ASN A 315 -8.33 -4.47 -2.42
CA ASN A 315 -7.93 -4.24 -3.81
C ASN A 315 -7.32 -2.83 -4.00
N ALA A 316 -7.74 -1.83 -3.23
CA ALA A 316 -7.20 -0.46 -3.28
C ALA A 316 -5.74 -0.36 -2.81
N ILE A 317 -5.25 -1.37 -2.07
CA ILE A 317 -3.85 -1.47 -1.65
C ILE A 317 -3.04 -2.42 -2.55
N SER A 318 -3.64 -2.98 -3.60
CA SER A 318 -2.94 -3.79 -4.60
C SER A 318 -2.21 -2.90 -5.60
N GLY A 319 -0.88 -3.02 -5.64
CA GLY A 319 0.01 -2.20 -6.47
C GLY A 319 0.26 -0.81 -5.87
N GLY A 320 1.55 -0.46 -5.72
CA GLY A 320 1.96 0.83 -5.19
C GLY A 320 3.47 0.94 -5.07
N ILE A 321 3.94 1.96 -4.35
CA ILE A 321 5.37 2.26 -4.19
C ILE A 321 5.72 2.32 -2.71
N SER A 322 6.68 1.52 -2.25
CA SER A 322 6.96 1.36 -0.81
C SER A 322 7.18 2.66 -0.07
N GLY A 323 7.88 3.62 -0.66
CA GLY A 323 8.07 4.92 -0.05
C GLY A 323 6.78 5.67 0.29
N GLU A 324 5.68 5.44 -0.43
CA GLU A 324 4.36 6.01 -0.10
C GLU A 324 3.76 5.34 1.16
N ALA A 325 3.88 4.02 1.29
CA ALA A 325 3.43 3.32 2.49
C ALA A 325 4.30 3.65 3.71
N VAL A 326 5.60 3.86 3.52
CA VAL A 326 6.49 4.32 4.61
C VAL A 326 6.10 5.73 5.06
N GLU A 327 5.74 6.65 4.14
CA GLU A 327 5.15 7.95 4.52
C GLU A 327 3.89 7.75 5.36
N ASP A 328 2.99 6.85 4.94
CA ASP A 328 1.71 6.63 5.61
C ASP A 328 1.87 5.99 7.00
N LEU A 329 2.93 5.20 7.21
CA LEU A 329 3.23 4.58 8.49
C LEU A 329 4.04 5.48 9.45
N THR A 330 4.76 6.48 8.93
CA THR A 330 5.76 7.23 9.73
C THR A 330 5.54 8.74 9.77
N GLY A 331 4.74 9.29 8.86
CA GLY A 331 4.64 10.74 8.63
C GLY A 331 5.92 11.36 8.06
N GLY A 332 6.88 10.54 7.63
CA GLY A 332 8.10 10.97 6.95
C GLY A 332 7.84 11.54 5.56
N VAL A 333 8.90 11.98 4.90
CA VAL A 333 8.84 12.44 3.49
C VAL A 333 9.81 11.63 2.65
N THR A 334 9.29 11.03 1.57
CA THR A 334 10.05 10.20 0.67
C THR A 334 10.64 11.01 -0.48
N SER A 335 11.92 10.76 -0.77
CA SER A 335 12.61 11.15 -1.99
C SER A 335 12.99 9.90 -2.80
N LYS A 336 12.78 9.96 -4.11
CA LYS A 336 13.10 8.87 -5.04
C LYS A 336 14.50 9.03 -5.60
N ILE A 337 15.31 7.99 -5.50
CA ILE A 337 16.69 7.95 -5.99
C ILE A 337 16.79 6.88 -7.07
N LEU A 338 16.90 7.31 -8.32
CA LEU A 338 17.16 6.40 -9.44
C LEU A 338 18.65 6.02 -9.42
N THR A 339 18.95 4.72 -9.37
CA THR A 339 20.31 4.21 -9.15
C THR A 339 21.25 4.50 -10.32
N ASP A 340 20.71 4.66 -11.53
CA ASP A 340 21.43 5.04 -12.76
C ASP A 340 21.81 6.54 -12.81
N ARG A 341 21.22 7.37 -11.93
CA ARG A 341 21.35 8.84 -11.94
C ARG A 341 21.88 9.43 -10.64
N ILE A 342 22.55 8.62 -9.82
CA ILE A 342 23.17 9.09 -8.57
C ILE A 342 24.39 9.97 -8.89
N LEU A 343 24.33 11.25 -8.49
CA LEU A 343 25.45 12.19 -8.64
C LEU A 343 26.66 11.80 -7.75
N SER A 344 26.41 11.45 -6.49
CA SER A 344 27.45 11.08 -5.53
C SER A 344 27.09 9.80 -4.81
N LYS A 345 27.74 8.70 -5.20
CA LYS A 345 27.59 7.39 -4.55
C LYS A 345 28.11 7.40 -3.12
N GLU A 346 29.11 8.22 -2.81
CA GLU A 346 29.61 8.40 -1.45
C GLU A 346 28.61 9.10 -0.53
N ARG A 347 27.89 10.11 -1.04
CA ARG A 347 26.84 10.77 -0.26
C ARG A 347 25.71 9.78 0.05
N LEU A 348 25.24 9.05 -0.95
CA LEU A 348 24.21 8.03 -0.74
C LEU A 348 24.66 6.96 0.26
N TRP A 349 25.92 6.52 0.18
CA TRP A 349 26.46 5.56 1.14
C TRP A 349 26.41 6.08 2.58
N LYS A 350 26.79 7.35 2.80
CA LYS A 350 26.67 7.99 4.12
C LYS A 350 25.23 8.06 4.61
N GLU A 351 24.27 8.30 3.72
CA GLU A 351 22.85 8.30 4.08
C GLU A 351 22.37 6.87 4.41
N LEU A 352 22.80 5.86 3.65
CA LEU A 352 22.50 4.44 3.91
C LEU A 352 23.06 3.96 5.26
N THR A 353 24.23 4.43 5.68
CA THR A 353 24.78 4.07 7.01
C THR A 353 23.97 4.64 8.18
N GLU A 354 23.11 5.64 7.91
CA GLU A 354 22.17 6.20 8.88
C GLU A 354 20.74 5.62 8.75
N VAL A 355 20.60 4.48 8.05
CA VAL A 355 19.34 3.72 7.99
C VAL A 355 18.84 3.38 9.39
N ASN A 356 17.52 3.49 9.57
CA ASN A 356 16.77 3.30 10.82
C ASN A 356 16.97 4.39 11.87
N LYS A 357 17.72 5.45 11.56
CA LYS A 357 17.87 6.63 12.43
C LYS A 357 17.16 7.84 11.82
N ASP A 358 17.81 8.52 10.88
CA ASP A 358 17.28 9.69 10.19
C ASP A 358 16.49 9.30 8.94
N PHE A 359 16.82 8.13 8.39
CA PHE A 359 16.27 7.66 7.13
C PHE A 359 15.79 6.22 7.21
N LEU A 360 14.77 5.92 6.41
CA LEU A 360 14.38 4.58 6.04
C LEU A 360 14.57 4.39 4.54
N PHE A 361 14.89 3.16 4.14
CA PHE A 361 15.15 2.84 2.74
C PHE A 361 14.35 1.62 2.29
N SER A 362 13.75 1.75 1.11
CA SER A 362 13.18 0.64 0.35
C SER A 362 13.82 0.63 -1.03
N ALA A 363 13.91 -0.54 -1.65
CA ALA A 363 14.50 -0.74 -2.96
C ALA A 363 13.48 -1.43 -3.86
N SER A 364 13.30 -0.94 -5.08
CA SER A 364 12.39 -1.55 -6.06
C SER A 364 13.20 -2.24 -7.16
N SER A 365 12.90 -3.51 -7.36
CA SER A 365 13.46 -4.23 -8.50
C SER A 365 12.74 -3.83 -9.78
N PRO A 366 13.41 -3.88 -10.94
CA PRO A 366 12.80 -3.47 -12.20
C PRO A 366 11.83 -4.53 -12.72
N GLY A 367 10.99 -4.13 -13.65
CA GLY A 367 10.10 -5.06 -14.37
C GLY A 367 10.86 -6.11 -15.18
N ALA A 368 10.16 -7.20 -15.51
CA ALA A 368 10.68 -8.27 -16.36
C ALA A 368 10.58 -7.89 -17.85
N TYR A 369 11.65 -8.13 -18.62
CA TYR A 369 11.59 -8.24 -20.07
C TYR A 369 11.99 -9.67 -20.44
N GLY A 370 11.01 -10.58 -20.55
CA GLY A 370 11.26 -12.01 -20.85
C GLY A 370 11.49 -12.88 -19.60
N ASP A 371 11.84 -14.15 -19.83
CA ASP A 371 12.19 -15.14 -18.81
C ASP A 371 13.69 -15.01 -18.46
N ASP A 372 14.00 -14.10 -17.54
CA ASP A 372 15.37 -13.72 -17.18
C ASP A 372 15.66 -13.94 -15.68
N SER A 373 14.92 -14.85 -15.02
CA SER A 373 15.05 -15.13 -13.58
C SER A 373 16.48 -15.50 -13.18
N ASP A 374 17.21 -16.16 -14.08
CA ASP A 374 18.62 -16.51 -13.89
C ASP A 374 19.57 -15.30 -13.96
N ALA A 375 19.28 -14.26 -14.77
CA ALA A 375 20.20 -13.12 -14.94
C ALA A 375 20.13 -12.10 -13.79
N ARG A 376 19.04 -12.10 -13.03
CA ARG A 376 18.87 -11.27 -11.82
C ARG A 376 19.42 -11.89 -10.55
N ARG A 377 19.95 -13.12 -10.62
CA ARG A 377 20.47 -13.85 -9.47
C ARG A 377 19.45 -13.93 -8.33
N GLY A 378 18.24 -14.39 -8.65
CA GLY A 378 17.19 -14.68 -7.69
C GLY A 378 16.35 -13.49 -7.21
N LEU A 379 16.63 -12.24 -7.60
CA LEU A 379 15.72 -11.13 -7.24
C LEU A 379 14.39 -11.20 -8.03
N ALA A 380 13.27 -11.06 -7.33
CA ALA A 380 11.93 -10.99 -7.92
C ALA A 380 11.78 -9.71 -8.76
N PHE A 381 10.96 -9.75 -9.81
CA PHE A 381 10.71 -8.62 -10.72
C PHE A 381 9.53 -7.77 -10.26
N SER A 382 9.56 -6.46 -10.60
CA SER A 382 8.50 -5.51 -10.21
C SER A 382 8.12 -5.60 -8.74
N HIS A 383 9.13 -5.78 -7.87
CA HIS A 383 8.93 -6.15 -6.47
C HIS A 383 9.64 -5.20 -5.53
N ALA A 384 9.04 -5.00 -4.36
CA ALA A 384 9.56 -4.13 -3.33
C ALA A 384 10.41 -4.92 -2.32
N TYR A 385 11.54 -4.34 -1.94
CA TYR A 385 12.47 -4.85 -0.94
C TYR A 385 12.79 -3.77 0.09
N SER A 386 13.25 -4.17 1.25
CA SER A 386 13.56 -3.27 2.35
C SER A 386 15.05 -3.29 2.64
N VAL A 387 15.69 -2.12 2.77
CA VAL A 387 17.08 -2.04 3.22
C VAL A 387 17.07 -1.98 4.74
N ILE A 388 17.52 -3.05 5.40
CA ILE A 388 17.46 -3.22 6.85
C ILE A 388 18.68 -2.63 7.52
N LYS A 389 19.86 -2.77 6.91
CA LYS A 389 21.13 -2.34 7.50
C LYS A 389 22.15 -2.02 6.40
N ALA A 390 23.03 -1.07 6.66
CA ALA A 390 24.23 -0.84 5.84
C ALA A 390 25.46 -0.77 6.75
N VAL A 391 26.55 -1.43 6.35
CA VAL A 391 27.81 -1.49 7.10
C VAL A 391 29.00 -1.34 6.18
N GLU A 392 30.04 -0.65 6.67
CA GLU A 392 31.35 -0.61 6.04
C GLU A 392 32.35 -1.32 6.96
N GLU A 393 32.87 -2.47 6.52
CA GLU A 393 33.68 -3.35 7.35
C GLU A 393 34.98 -3.76 6.65
N GLU A 394 36.06 -3.83 7.43
CA GLU A 394 37.36 -4.32 6.95
C GLU A 394 37.42 -5.85 6.94
N SER A 395 38.17 -6.40 5.98
CA SER A 395 38.53 -7.82 5.91
C SER A 395 39.39 -8.24 7.10
N GLU A 396 39.46 -9.55 7.36
CA GLU A 396 40.27 -10.11 8.46
C GLU A 396 41.75 -9.68 8.40
N ASP A 397 42.30 -9.51 7.19
CA ASP A 397 43.67 -9.04 6.98
C ASP A 397 43.84 -7.52 6.98
N GLY A 398 42.73 -6.76 7.16
CA GLY A 398 42.71 -5.30 7.18
C GLY A 398 43.00 -4.61 5.85
N LYS A 399 43.11 -5.35 4.74
CA LYS A 399 43.54 -4.78 3.44
C LYS A 399 42.39 -4.28 2.58
N THR A 400 41.19 -4.83 2.78
CA THR A 400 40.04 -4.54 1.93
C THR A 400 38.89 -4.04 2.78
N LYS A 401 38.18 -3.01 2.30
CA LYS A 401 36.93 -2.54 2.89
C LYS A 401 35.76 -3.03 2.05
N HIS A 402 34.75 -3.58 2.71
CA HIS A 402 33.52 -4.04 2.10
C HIS A 402 32.36 -3.17 2.56
N ARG A 403 31.61 -2.65 1.59
CA ARG A 403 30.36 -1.93 1.81
C ARG A 403 29.21 -2.87 1.52
N LEU A 404 28.52 -3.29 2.58
CA LEU A 404 27.50 -4.31 2.51
C LEU A 404 26.16 -3.76 3.00
N VAL A 405 25.09 -4.16 2.33
CA VAL A 405 23.72 -3.87 2.72
C VAL A 405 22.99 -5.17 3.01
N LEU A 406 22.22 -5.18 4.10
CA LEU A 406 21.28 -6.24 4.42
C LEU A 406 19.93 -5.84 3.86
N ILE A 407 19.39 -6.66 2.97
CA ILE A 407 18.10 -6.44 2.31
C ILE A 407 17.13 -7.52 2.76
N ARG A 408 15.85 -7.17 2.85
CA ARG A 408 14.78 -8.13 3.09
C ARG A 408 13.74 -8.14 1.99
N ASN A 409 13.37 -9.33 1.55
CA ASN A 409 12.18 -9.60 0.75
C ASN A 409 10.93 -9.74 1.66
N PRO A 410 9.84 -9.00 1.43
CA PRO A 410 8.60 -9.13 2.20
C PRO A 410 7.92 -10.51 2.11
N TRP A 411 8.23 -11.34 1.09
CA TRP A 411 7.72 -12.72 1.04
C TRP A 411 8.20 -13.57 2.22
N GLY A 412 9.28 -13.18 2.89
CA GLY A 412 9.85 -13.93 4.01
C GLY A 412 10.41 -15.31 3.65
N LYS A 413 10.52 -15.62 2.35
CA LYS A 413 11.04 -16.86 1.78
C LYS A 413 11.31 -16.70 0.28
N ARG A 414 12.01 -17.67 -0.29
CA ARG A 414 12.14 -17.89 -1.73
C ARG A 414 10.85 -18.51 -2.28
N ALA A 415 10.53 -18.12 -3.50
CA ALA A 415 9.63 -18.84 -4.37
C ALA A 415 10.38 -20.03 -5.04
N ASN A 416 9.87 -20.51 -6.17
CA ASN A 416 10.56 -21.47 -7.03
C ASN A 416 12.01 -21.05 -7.38
N ALA A 417 12.82 -21.95 -7.96
CA ALA A 417 14.14 -21.66 -8.56
C ALA A 417 15.07 -20.64 -7.82
N ALA A 418 14.96 -20.55 -6.49
CA ALA A 418 15.63 -19.55 -5.65
C ALA A 418 15.26 -18.07 -5.91
N MET A 419 14.15 -17.80 -6.60
CA MET A 419 13.61 -16.44 -6.75
C MET A 419 13.10 -15.91 -5.41
N GLY A 420 13.27 -14.63 -5.15
CA GLY A 420 12.94 -13.97 -3.88
C GLY A 420 14.17 -13.55 -3.08
N GLU A 421 15.27 -14.29 -3.15
CA GLU A 421 16.52 -13.96 -2.45
C GLU A 421 17.70 -13.84 -3.42
N TRP A 422 18.67 -13.01 -3.04
CA TRP A 422 19.90 -12.85 -3.81
C TRP A 422 20.71 -14.15 -3.86
N THR A 423 21.23 -14.52 -5.02
CA THR A 423 22.08 -15.72 -5.22
C THR A 423 23.51 -15.38 -5.66
N GLY A 424 23.90 -14.10 -5.59
CA GLY A 424 25.27 -13.66 -5.89
C GLY A 424 26.22 -13.65 -4.67
N PRO A 425 27.35 -12.95 -4.77
CA PRO A 425 28.27 -12.73 -3.65
C PRO A 425 27.56 -12.21 -2.40
N TRP A 426 27.92 -12.75 -1.23
CA TRP A 426 27.30 -12.45 0.08
C TRP A 426 25.89 -13.00 0.30
N SER A 427 25.32 -13.75 -0.63
CA SER A 427 24.10 -14.54 -0.39
C SER A 427 24.31 -15.67 0.63
N ASP A 428 23.23 -16.24 1.16
CA ASP A 428 23.19 -17.33 2.15
C ASP A 428 23.90 -18.63 1.73
N GLY A 429 24.36 -18.76 0.49
CA GLY A 429 25.17 -19.90 0.03
C GLY A 429 26.55 -19.50 -0.48
N SER A 430 26.94 -18.24 -0.30
CA SER A 430 28.09 -17.65 -0.99
C SER A 430 29.43 -18.02 -0.34
N ALA A 431 30.48 -18.08 -1.15
CA ALA A 431 31.82 -18.47 -0.71
C ALA A 431 32.51 -17.39 0.15
N GLU A 432 31.96 -16.18 0.16
CA GLU A 432 32.43 -15.04 0.96
C GLU A 432 32.24 -15.27 2.47
N TRP A 433 31.33 -16.15 2.86
CA TRP A 433 31.06 -16.48 4.25
C TRP A 433 32.12 -17.39 4.87
N GLY A 434 33.15 -16.77 5.45
CA GLY A 434 34.09 -17.41 6.38
C GLY A 434 33.68 -17.23 7.85
N PRO A 435 34.31 -17.96 8.80
CA PRO A 435 34.03 -17.83 10.24
C PRO A 435 34.11 -16.39 10.77
N TYR A 436 35.08 -15.62 10.26
CA TYR A 436 35.23 -14.19 10.57
C TYR A 436 33.96 -13.39 10.24
N TRP A 437 33.46 -13.49 9.01
CA TRP A 437 32.30 -12.73 8.55
C TRP A 437 31.00 -13.18 9.18
N MET A 438 30.83 -14.49 9.41
CA MET A 438 29.69 -15.04 10.13
C MET A 438 29.57 -14.42 11.53
N GLN A 439 30.67 -14.34 12.27
CA GLN A 439 30.69 -13.73 13.60
C GLN A 439 30.53 -12.21 13.54
N LYS A 440 31.25 -11.56 12.62
CA LYS A 440 31.30 -10.09 12.53
C LYS A 440 29.96 -9.46 12.13
N LEU A 441 29.25 -10.07 11.18
CA LEU A 441 27.95 -9.59 10.71
C LEU A 441 26.77 -10.28 11.40
N GLY A 442 27.03 -11.32 12.20
CA GLY A 442 25.99 -12.11 12.86
C GLY A 442 25.06 -12.81 11.88
N HIS A 443 25.57 -13.18 10.69
CA HIS A 443 24.77 -13.79 9.64
C HIS A 443 24.34 -15.21 10.05
N LYS A 444 23.10 -15.56 9.70
CA LYS A 444 22.54 -16.90 9.85
C LYS A 444 22.02 -17.31 8.50
N PHE A 445 22.36 -18.52 8.08
CA PHE A 445 21.84 -19.09 6.85
C PHE A 445 20.36 -19.45 7.02
N GLY A 446 19.52 -19.04 6.08
CA GLY A 446 18.10 -19.29 6.12
C GLY A 446 17.43 -19.13 4.76
N ASP A 447 16.14 -19.44 4.76
CA ASP A 447 15.20 -19.02 3.73
C ASP A 447 14.15 -18.17 4.44
N ASP A 448 14.52 -16.93 4.77
CA ASP A 448 13.78 -16.01 5.63
C ASP A 448 13.56 -14.64 4.97
N GLY A 449 13.93 -14.52 3.69
CA GLY A 449 13.89 -13.32 2.88
C GLY A 449 15.04 -12.35 3.13
N LEU A 450 15.94 -12.60 4.10
CA LEU A 450 17.08 -11.72 4.40
C LEU A 450 18.32 -12.17 3.63
N PHE A 451 19.02 -11.22 3.02
CA PHE A 451 20.30 -11.51 2.37
C PHE A 451 21.21 -10.29 2.38
N TRP A 452 22.52 -10.54 2.44
CA TRP A 452 23.52 -9.51 2.25
C TRP A 452 23.88 -9.36 0.78
N MET A 453 24.21 -8.15 0.37
CA MET A 453 24.83 -7.88 -0.93
C MET A 453 25.76 -6.66 -0.86
N SER A 454 26.62 -6.52 -1.87
CA SER A 454 27.50 -5.35 -1.98
C SER A 454 26.71 -4.09 -2.34
N TYR A 455 27.20 -2.92 -1.92
CA TYR A 455 26.66 -1.63 -2.34
C TYR A 455 26.69 -1.48 -3.87
N GLU A 456 27.72 -1.99 -4.52
CA GLU A 456 27.83 -1.98 -5.98
C GLU A 456 26.74 -2.82 -6.65
N ASP A 457 26.40 -3.98 -6.09
CA ASP A 457 25.35 -4.83 -6.62
C ASP A 457 23.96 -4.24 -6.36
N LEU A 458 23.73 -3.59 -5.20
CA LEU A 458 22.50 -2.83 -4.93
C LEU A 458 22.23 -1.84 -6.08
N LEU A 459 23.22 -1.03 -6.42
CA LEU A 459 23.09 -0.01 -7.47
C LEU A 459 22.92 -0.58 -8.88
N LYS A 460 23.39 -1.82 -9.14
CA LYS A 460 23.27 -2.47 -10.45
C LYS A 460 21.95 -3.23 -10.63
N ARG A 461 21.33 -3.67 -9.53
CA ARG A 461 20.23 -4.62 -9.57
C ARG A 461 18.87 -4.01 -9.26
N PHE A 462 18.86 -2.92 -8.50
CA PHE A 462 17.65 -2.14 -8.21
C PHE A 462 17.69 -0.85 -9.02
N ASP A 463 16.55 -0.45 -9.60
CA ASP A 463 16.46 0.77 -10.41
C ASP A 463 16.07 1.99 -9.59
N LEU A 464 15.40 1.75 -8.45
CA LEU A 464 14.87 2.79 -7.58
C LEU A 464 15.14 2.46 -6.12
N LEU A 465 15.62 3.47 -5.39
CA LEU A 465 15.61 3.50 -3.93
C LEU A 465 14.64 4.59 -3.47
N ASP A 466 13.72 4.25 -2.57
CA ASP A 466 12.93 5.22 -1.83
C ASP A 466 13.69 5.55 -0.54
N ARG A 467 14.09 6.82 -0.37
CA ARG A 467 14.70 7.35 0.85
C ARG A 467 13.68 8.17 1.61
N THR A 468 13.19 7.67 2.73
CA THR A 468 12.23 8.38 3.59
C THR A 468 12.95 9.07 4.72
N ARG A 469 12.87 10.41 4.80
CA ARG A 469 13.34 11.15 5.97
C ARG A 469 12.30 11.11 7.07
N LEU A 470 12.74 10.78 8.28
CA LEU A 470 11.91 10.76 9.47
C LEU A 470 11.88 12.13 10.14
N PHE A 471 10.74 12.46 10.76
CA PHE A 471 10.56 13.68 11.53
C PHE A 471 10.22 13.33 12.98
N ASP A 472 10.88 14.00 13.91
CA ASP A 472 10.65 13.88 15.35
C ASP A 472 10.20 15.23 15.95
N HIS A 473 10.17 15.29 17.28
CA HIS A 473 9.80 16.48 18.04
C HIS A 473 10.74 17.69 17.84
N THR A 474 11.87 17.54 17.16
CA THR A 474 12.77 18.66 16.83
C THR A 474 12.32 19.40 15.57
N TRP A 475 11.45 18.79 14.76
CA TRP A 475 10.97 19.37 13.50
C TRP A 475 9.70 20.20 13.68
N THR A 476 9.62 21.25 12.85
CA THR A 476 8.43 22.10 12.72
C THR A 476 7.79 21.88 11.36
N VAL A 477 6.50 21.56 11.34
CA VAL A 477 5.74 21.33 10.11
C VAL A 477 4.80 22.51 9.86
N VAL A 478 4.76 22.98 8.62
CA VAL A 478 3.81 23.95 8.10
C VAL A 478 3.14 23.32 6.88
N GLN A 479 1.81 23.31 6.85
CA GLN A 479 1.04 22.75 5.74
C GLN A 479 -0.13 23.65 5.36
N GLN A 480 -0.39 23.74 4.05
CA GLN A 480 -1.52 24.49 3.54
C GLN A 480 -2.07 23.84 2.27
N TRP A 481 -3.38 23.59 2.26
CA TRP A 481 -4.10 23.04 1.12
C TRP A 481 -4.54 24.14 0.16
N THR A 482 -4.46 23.86 -1.13
CA THR A 482 -5.02 24.70 -2.21
C THR A 482 -5.80 23.85 -3.19
N ASN A 483 -6.77 24.47 -3.86
CA ASN A 483 -7.54 23.86 -4.94
C ASN A 483 -7.18 24.55 -6.25
N VAL A 484 -6.97 23.77 -7.30
CA VAL A 484 -6.51 24.27 -8.59
C VAL A 484 -7.42 23.77 -9.69
N ALA A 485 -7.91 24.68 -10.52
CA ALA A 485 -8.52 24.31 -11.78
C ALA A 485 -7.40 23.85 -12.73
N VAL A 486 -7.35 22.56 -13.01
CA VAL A 486 -6.35 21.98 -13.90
C VAL A 486 -6.65 22.45 -15.32
N GLY A 487 -5.86 23.40 -15.82
CA GLY A 487 -5.87 23.76 -17.23
C GLY A 487 -5.20 22.66 -18.07
N TRP A 488 -5.75 22.36 -19.24
CA TRP A 488 -5.14 21.43 -20.21
C TRP A 488 -3.86 21.99 -20.86
N VAL A 489 -3.47 23.22 -20.51
CA VAL A 489 -2.24 23.88 -20.94
C VAL A 489 -1.23 23.81 -19.80
N THR A 490 -0.04 23.27 -20.07
CA THR A 490 1.02 23.16 -19.06
C THR A 490 1.55 24.55 -18.68
N GLY A 491 1.52 24.89 -17.39
CA GLY A 491 1.95 26.20 -16.91
C GLY A 491 2.22 26.20 -15.40
N PHE A 492 2.90 27.25 -14.94
CA PHE A 492 2.94 27.54 -13.50
C PHE A 492 1.55 27.94 -13.01
N MET A 493 1.27 27.63 -11.75
CA MET A 493 0.02 28.08 -11.14
C MET A 493 0.08 29.56 -10.83
N ASN A 494 -1.05 30.26 -10.98
CA ASN A 494 -1.19 31.63 -10.48
C ASN A 494 -1.10 31.69 -8.94
N THR A 495 -1.40 30.58 -8.27
CA THR A 495 -1.31 30.45 -6.82
C THR A 495 0.11 30.09 -6.43
N LYS A 496 0.73 30.95 -5.62
CA LYS A 496 2.02 30.72 -4.95
C LYS A 496 1.82 30.65 -3.44
N PHE A 497 2.75 30.01 -2.75
CA PHE A 497 2.81 30.03 -1.29
C PHE A 497 4.02 30.85 -0.84
N SER A 498 3.87 31.62 0.23
CA SER A 498 5.00 32.33 0.84
C SER A 498 5.31 31.71 2.20
N VAL A 499 6.58 31.40 2.44
CA VAL A 499 7.06 30.78 3.67
C VAL A 499 8.17 31.62 4.27
N GLU A 500 8.00 32.01 5.52
CA GLU A 500 9.00 32.75 6.30
C GLU A 500 9.84 31.75 7.10
N ILE A 501 11.13 31.67 6.77
CA ILE A 501 12.11 30.90 7.52
C ILE A 501 12.79 31.82 8.52
N LYS A 502 12.65 31.50 9.82
CA LYS A 502 13.15 32.36 10.91
C LYS A 502 14.55 32.00 11.39
N LYS A 503 14.99 30.78 11.11
CA LYS A 503 16.28 30.23 11.55
C LYS A 503 16.87 29.43 10.40
N LYS A 504 18.18 29.58 10.20
CA LYS A 504 18.93 28.76 9.26
C LYS A 504 18.79 27.30 9.63
N GLY A 505 18.59 26.45 8.63
CA GLY A 505 18.62 25.00 8.82
C GLY A 505 18.09 24.24 7.62
N LEU A 506 18.24 22.92 7.72
CA LEU A 506 17.71 21.98 6.74
C LEU A 506 16.19 22.12 6.69
N THR A 507 15.66 22.40 5.50
CA THR A 507 14.22 22.53 5.26
C THR A 507 13.81 21.60 4.13
N VAL A 508 12.69 20.90 4.34
CA VAL A 508 12.09 20.00 3.35
C VAL A 508 10.96 20.74 2.63
N PHE A 509 11.12 20.98 1.33
CA PHE A 509 10.18 21.72 0.49
C PHE A 509 9.64 20.89 -0.66
N GLN A 510 8.56 21.39 -1.25
CA GLN A 510 8.06 20.97 -2.56
C GLN A 510 8.16 22.19 -3.51
N LEU A 511 9.23 22.27 -4.32
CA LEU A 511 9.55 23.33 -5.31
C LEU A 511 9.63 24.78 -4.74
N CYS A 512 10.80 25.41 -4.71
CA CYS A 512 11.00 26.69 -3.99
C CYS A 512 11.94 27.67 -4.72
N GLN A 513 11.61 28.97 -4.65
CA GLN A 513 12.42 30.11 -5.13
C GLN A 513 12.49 31.20 -4.04
N GLU A 514 13.51 32.06 -4.09
CA GLU A 514 13.57 33.23 -3.21
C GLU A 514 12.50 34.25 -3.61
N LYS A 515 12.00 35.02 -2.65
CA LYS A 515 11.06 36.08 -2.99
C LYS A 515 11.77 37.17 -3.80
N ASP A 516 11.07 37.72 -4.79
CA ASP A 516 11.54 38.80 -5.66
C ASP A 516 12.64 38.40 -6.68
N THR A 517 12.87 37.09 -6.92
CA THR A 517 13.69 36.60 -8.05
C THR A 517 12.91 36.55 -9.36
N GLU A 518 13.62 36.65 -10.49
CA GLU A 518 13.01 36.56 -11.82
C GLU A 518 12.35 35.20 -12.05
N GLU A 519 11.22 35.18 -12.77
CA GLU A 519 10.48 33.94 -13.05
C GLU A 519 11.34 32.97 -13.86
N GLY A 520 11.61 31.80 -13.27
CA GLY A 520 12.47 30.76 -13.86
C GLY A 520 13.81 30.59 -13.15
N ASP A 521 14.20 31.52 -12.28
CA ASP A 521 15.36 31.40 -11.41
C ASP A 521 14.94 30.86 -10.02
N TYR A 522 15.42 29.68 -9.66
CA TYR A 522 14.98 28.93 -8.47
C TYR A 522 16.17 28.45 -7.64
N ILE A 523 15.98 28.42 -6.31
CA ILE A 523 16.93 27.78 -5.40
C ILE A 523 16.90 26.27 -5.61
N VAL A 524 15.69 25.71 -5.72
CA VAL A 524 15.52 24.28 -5.97
C VAL A 524 14.32 24.02 -6.87
N ARG A 525 14.56 23.19 -7.89
CA ARG A 525 13.51 22.64 -8.72
C ARG A 525 13.50 21.14 -8.61
N VAL A 526 12.33 20.62 -8.29
CA VAL A 526 12.11 19.18 -8.19
C VAL A 526 11.18 18.76 -9.31
N ARG A 527 11.48 17.61 -9.89
CA ARG A 527 10.60 16.92 -10.82
C ARG A 527 10.40 15.51 -10.28
N GLY A 528 9.15 15.06 -10.24
CA GLY A 528 8.83 13.68 -9.89
C GLY A 528 9.50 12.69 -10.84
N ALA A 529 9.64 11.45 -10.38
CA ALA A 529 10.06 10.36 -11.26
C ALA A 529 9.00 10.13 -12.36
N TRP A 530 9.27 9.26 -13.31
CA TRP A 530 8.28 8.97 -14.37
C TRP A 530 7.07 8.17 -13.85
N PHE A 531 7.12 7.66 -12.61
CA PHE A 531 6.10 6.89 -11.90
C PHE A 531 6.14 7.22 -10.38
N GLY A 532 5.09 6.87 -9.64
CA GLY A 532 5.03 7.07 -8.17
C GLY A 532 5.08 8.54 -7.74
N ASN A 533 4.16 9.35 -8.27
CA ASN A 533 4.19 10.81 -8.13
C ASN A 533 3.14 11.35 -7.15
N ARG A 534 2.75 10.58 -6.13
CA ARG A 534 1.84 11.07 -5.09
C ARG A 534 2.41 12.30 -4.38
N SER A 535 3.72 12.29 -4.12
CA SER A 535 4.47 13.40 -3.52
C SER A 535 5.75 13.68 -4.31
N ILE A 536 6.24 14.93 -4.19
CA ILE A 536 7.52 15.38 -4.75
C ILE A 536 8.18 16.25 -3.69
N SER A 537 9.42 15.97 -3.31
CA SER A 537 10.11 16.64 -2.21
C SER A 537 11.55 17.01 -2.56
N ALA A 538 12.09 18.03 -1.90
CA ALA A 538 13.51 18.37 -1.88
C ALA A 538 13.93 18.79 -0.48
N GLU A 539 15.18 18.50 -0.16
CA GLU A 539 15.85 18.95 1.05
C GLU A 539 16.87 20.03 0.68
N VAL A 540 16.77 21.20 1.31
CA VAL A 540 17.66 22.33 1.05
C VAL A 540 17.98 23.03 2.37
N ASP A 541 19.26 23.35 2.57
CA ASP A 541 19.66 24.28 3.62
C ASP A 541 19.35 25.71 3.18
N VAL A 542 18.43 26.36 3.89
CA VAL A 542 18.00 27.73 3.60
C VAL A 542 18.39 28.67 4.74
N GLU A 543 18.73 29.89 4.37
CA GLU A 543 18.98 30.98 5.32
C GLU A 543 17.66 31.56 5.84
N PRO A 544 17.67 32.36 6.92
CA PRO A 544 16.48 33.10 7.34
C PRO A 544 16.04 34.08 6.24
N GLY A 545 14.77 34.03 5.87
CA GLY A 545 14.26 34.80 4.74
C GLY A 545 12.82 34.49 4.38
N LEU A 546 12.30 35.21 3.39
CA LEU A 546 10.97 34.99 2.83
C LEU A 546 11.13 34.32 1.46
N TYR A 547 10.51 33.16 1.30
CA TYR A 547 10.62 32.35 0.09
C TYR A 547 9.25 32.15 -0.55
N GLU A 548 9.23 32.01 -1.88
CA GLU A 548 8.05 31.63 -2.64
C GLU A 548 8.15 30.17 -3.09
N VAL A 549 7.10 29.41 -2.80
CA VAL A 549 6.90 28.07 -3.35
C VAL A 549 5.92 28.21 -4.52
N VAL A 550 6.39 27.86 -5.73
CA VAL A 550 5.65 28.07 -6.98
C VAL A 550 5.37 26.72 -7.64
N PRO A 551 4.20 26.11 -7.41
CA PRO A 551 3.90 24.80 -7.99
C PRO A 551 3.67 24.90 -9.49
N LYS A 552 4.16 23.87 -10.21
CA LYS A 552 3.88 23.65 -11.63
C LYS A 552 3.16 22.32 -11.80
N LEU A 553 1.96 22.37 -12.35
CA LEU A 553 1.18 21.17 -12.62
C LEU A 553 1.27 20.80 -14.09
N VAL A 554 1.52 19.51 -14.34
CA VAL A 554 1.40 18.91 -15.67
C VAL A 554 0.36 17.81 -15.52
N ALA A 555 -0.84 18.06 -16.03
CA ALA A 555 -1.89 17.07 -16.06
C ALA A 555 -2.00 16.47 -17.47
N ARG A 556 -2.38 15.20 -17.52
CA ARG A 556 -2.78 14.52 -18.75
C ARG A 556 -4.14 13.89 -18.50
N ARG A 557 -5.02 13.96 -19.50
CA ARG A 557 -6.25 13.16 -19.46
C ARG A 557 -5.90 11.76 -19.88
N GLU A 558 -6.28 10.78 -19.07
CA GLU A 558 -6.36 9.40 -19.51
C GLU A 558 -7.74 9.20 -20.12
N ALA A 559 -7.81 9.12 -21.45
CA ALA A 559 -9.08 9.14 -22.17
C ALA A 559 -9.92 7.86 -21.94
N ASP A 560 -9.25 6.76 -21.58
CA ASP A 560 -9.87 5.44 -21.40
C ASP A 560 -10.36 5.19 -19.96
N SER A 561 -10.00 6.06 -19.03
CA SER A 561 -10.43 5.98 -17.62
C SER A 561 -11.74 6.75 -17.43
N PRO A 562 -12.72 6.18 -16.71
CA PRO A 562 -14.01 6.85 -16.50
C PRO A 562 -13.88 8.06 -15.59
N ASP A 563 -14.77 9.03 -15.76
CA ASP A 563 -14.83 10.20 -14.89
C ASP A 563 -15.23 9.80 -13.46
N VAL A 564 -14.49 10.28 -12.46
CA VAL A 564 -14.70 9.94 -11.03
C VAL A 564 -16.14 10.18 -10.58
N HIS A 565 -16.75 11.28 -11.05
CA HIS A 565 -18.15 11.59 -10.76
C HIS A 565 -19.10 10.51 -11.31
N GLU A 566 -18.83 10.00 -12.51
CA GLU A 566 -19.65 8.94 -13.12
C GLU A 566 -19.53 7.64 -12.35
N VAL A 567 -18.29 7.27 -11.97
CA VAL A 567 -18.01 6.11 -11.12
C VAL A 567 -18.78 6.19 -9.82
N VAL A 568 -18.65 7.28 -9.07
CA VAL A 568 -19.29 7.44 -7.76
C VAL A 568 -20.81 7.50 -7.87
N THR A 569 -21.36 8.20 -8.88
CA THR A 569 -22.82 8.23 -9.10
C THR A 569 -23.36 6.83 -9.35
N LYS A 570 -22.73 6.07 -10.26
CA LYS A 570 -23.16 4.71 -10.61
C LYS A 570 -23.00 3.74 -9.43
N VAL A 571 -21.93 3.86 -8.64
CA VAL A 571 -21.75 3.04 -7.43
C VAL A 571 -22.81 3.40 -6.39
N ALA A 572 -23.14 4.69 -6.19
CA ALA A 572 -24.15 5.11 -5.23
C ALA A 572 -25.53 4.51 -5.52
N GLU A 573 -25.86 4.32 -6.81
CA GLU A 573 -27.10 3.68 -7.23
C GLU A 573 -27.07 2.14 -7.03
N ARG A 574 -25.92 1.50 -7.25
CA ARG A 574 -25.79 0.03 -7.24
C ARG A 574 -25.47 -0.57 -5.89
N ASN A 575 -24.56 0.07 -5.17
CA ASN A 575 -24.06 -0.38 -3.88
C ASN A 575 -23.69 0.84 -3.02
N PRO A 576 -24.69 1.55 -2.48
CA PRO A 576 -24.47 2.75 -1.67
C PRO A 576 -23.67 2.47 -0.38
N GLN A 577 -23.63 1.22 0.10
CA GLN A 577 -22.91 0.86 1.32
C GLN A 577 -21.39 0.80 1.12
N LYS A 578 -20.91 0.74 -0.13
CA LYS A 578 -19.49 0.80 -0.47
C LYS A 578 -18.90 2.21 -0.37
N LEU A 579 -19.76 3.23 -0.40
CA LEU A 579 -19.40 4.65 -0.33
C LEU A 579 -19.54 5.17 1.09
#